data_AF-A0A5M5C6C4-F1
#
_entry.id   AF-A0A5M5C6C4-F1
#
_cell.length_a   1.000
_cell.length_b   1.000
_cell.length_c   1.000
_cell.angle_alpha   90.00
_cell.angle_beta   90.00
_cell.angle_gamma   90.00
#
_symmetry.space_group_name_H-M   'P 1'
#
loop_
_entity.id
_entity.type
_entity.pdbx_description
1 polymer ?
#
loop_
_entity_poly.entity_id
_entity_poly.type
_entity_poly.pdbx_seq_one_letter_code
_entity_poly.pdbx_strand_id
1 'polypeptide(L)'
;MIMNKTIMKCMVLGLLFAGCENGDKEFDDYEYQTISFATQTPIRTITLGEDVYPTEQDNEYRMQIIATLGGVWSNRKERTAQIVIDESLCTNAYFDNGKPILPMPKEYYTYSSEQVVFPKGDIYGRMDIQLTDAFFNDPLTPELTYVIPVRLAQAADSILAGKPKVESPNRLNVADWDVLPKDYALYGVTYKNKYEGVWLSRGTDQLDINGNTSTLNRNPQNIEKA
;
A
#
# COMPACT_ATOMS: atom_id res chain seq x y z
N MET A 1 -37.56 51.25 32.53
CA MET A 1 -37.86 49.80 32.50
C MET A 1 -36.82 49.10 33.38
N ILE A 2 -37.21 48.71 34.60
CA ILE A 2 -36.27 48.16 35.60
C ILE A 2 -36.12 46.66 35.30
N MET A 3 -34.97 46.28 34.75
CA MET A 3 -34.67 44.87 34.48
C MET A 3 -34.60 44.11 35.81
N ASN A 4 -35.43 43.07 35.95
CA ASN A 4 -35.57 42.31 37.19
C ASN A 4 -34.22 41.64 37.55
N LYS A 5 -33.71 41.88 38.77
CA LYS A 5 -32.40 41.40 39.25
C LYS A 5 -32.25 39.87 39.13
N THR A 6 -33.36 39.13 39.09
CA THR A 6 -33.40 37.68 38.88
C THR A 6 -33.04 37.28 37.44
N ILE A 7 -33.48 38.06 36.44
CA ILE A 7 -33.18 37.82 35.02
C ILE A 7 -31.68 38.04 34.74
N MET A 8 -31.09 39.05 35.38
CA MET A 8 -29.65 39.31 35.27
C MET A 8 -28.81 38.16 35.85
N LYS A 9 -29.25 37.53 36.95
CA LYS A 9 -28.54 36.39 37.57
C LYS A 9 -28.60 35.13 36.71
N CYS A 10 -29.73 34.86 36.04
CA CYS A 10 -29.84 33.72 35.13
C CYS A 10 -28.98 33.90 33.86
N MET A 11 -28.84 35.13 33.36
CA MET A 11 -28.04 35.43 32.17
C MET A 11 -26.53 35.29 32.44
N VAL A 12 -26.07 35.68 33.63
CA VAL A 12 -24.67 35.48 34.06
C VAL A 12 -24.35 33.99 34.28
N LEU A 13 -25.32 33.18 34.70
CA LEU A 13 -25.13 31.74 34.87
C LEU A 13 -25.03 31.00 33.52
N GLY A 14 -25.71 31.47 32.47
CA GLY A 14 -25.62 30.90 31.12
C GLY A 14 -24.27 31.12 30.42
N LEU A 15 -23.59 32.24 30.72
CA LEU A 15 -22.25 32.54 30.19
C LEU A 15 -21.14 31.67 30.81
N LEU A 16 -21.39 31.05 31.97
CA LEU A 16 -20.44 30.14 32.63
C LEU A 16 -20.46 28.72 32.04
N PHE A 17 -21.53 28.33 31.32
CA PHE A 17 -21.61 27.06 30.59
C PHE A 17 -21.18 27.17 29.13
N ALA A 18 -20.92 28.39 28.62
CA ALA A 18 -20.24 28.61 27.34
C ALA A 18 -18.70 28.51 27.49
N GLY A 19 -18.23 27.72 28.47
CA GLY A 19 -16.82 27.40 28.65
C GLY A 19 -16.34 26.67 27.41
N CYS A 20 -15.57 27.40 26.59
CA CYS A 20 -14.75 26.97 25.46
C CYS A 20 -14.71 25.45 25.26
N GLU A 21 -15.45 24.96 24.27
CA GLU A 21 -14.92 23.80 23.54
C GLU A 21 -13.53 24.21 23.06
N ASN A 22 -12.50 23.45 23.42
CA ASN A 22 -11.21 23.59 22.77
C ASN A 22 -11.47 23.26 21.29
N GLY A 23 -11.59 24.29 20.45
CA GLY A 23 -11.75 24.10 19.02
C GLY A 23 -10.62 23.23 18.48
N ASP A 24 -10.89 22.51 17.39
CA ASP A 24 -9.92 21.61 16.77
C ASP A 24 -8.59 22.34 16.57
N LYS A 25 -7.52 21.75 17.10
CA LYS A 25 -6.20 22.35 17.07
C LYS A 25 -5.64 22.27 15.64
N GLU A 26 -5.76 23.36 14.90
CA GLU A 26 -5.12 23.49 13.59
C GLU A 26 -3.71 24.06 13.71
N PHE A 27 -2.79 23.50 12.93
CA PHE A 27 -1.44 24.02 12.77
C PHE A 27 -1.19 24.40 11.31
N ASP A 28 -0.19 25.25 11.11
CA ASP A 28 0.31 25.59 9.79
C ASP A 28 1.01 24.40 9.15
N ASP A 29 1.01 24.36 7.81
CA ASP A 29 1.78 23.39 7.05
C ASP A 29 3.28 23.65 7.24
N TYR A 30 4.10 22.61 7.09
CA TYR A 30 5.56 22.77 7.08
C TYR A 30 5.98 23.65 5.90
N GLU A 31 7.11 24.34 5.98
CA GLU A 31 7.58 25.25 4.92
C GLU A 31 7.64 24.57 3.54
N TYR A 32 7.98 23.28 3.51
CA TYR A 32 8.06 22.48 2.29
C TYR A 32 7.04 21.33 2.29
N GLN A 33 6.13 21.35 1.33
CA GLN A 33 5.25 20.21 1.04
C GLN A 33 5.88 19.34 -0.05
N THR A 34 5.78 18.03 0.12
CA THR A 34 6.47 17.07 -0.75
C THR A 34 5.61 15.86 -1.06
N ILE A 35 5.77 15.33 -2.27
CA ILE A 35 5.11 14.10 -2.72
C ILE A 35 6.17 13.00 -2.85
N SER A 36 5.83 11.82 -2.34
CA SER A 36 6.73 10.66 -2.31
C SER A 36 5.98 9.33 -2.27
N PHE A 37 6.66 8.23 -2.56
CA PHE A 37 6.22 6.89 -2.17
C PHE A 37 6.69 6.58 -0.75
N ALA A 38 5.77 6.13 0.12
CA ALA A 38 6.09 5.84 1.52
C ALA A 38 7.09 4.69 1.67
N THR A 39 6.99 3.69 0.79
CA THR A 39 7.83 2.48 0.74
C THR A 39 8.35 2.28 -0.68
N GLN A 40 9.65 2.06 -0.84
CA GLN A 40 10.31 1.91 -2.15
C GLN A 40 10.20 0.49 -2.74
N THR A 41 9.96 -0.53 -1.91
CA THR A 41 9.86 -1.94 -2.34
C THR A 41 8.65 -2.65 -1.71
N PRO A 42 7.42 -2.11 -1.85
CA PRO A 42 6.23 -2.76 -1.31
C PRO A 42 5.92 -4.06 -2.06
N ILE A 43 5.45 -5.07 -1.32
CA ILE A 43 4.95 -6.33 -1.90
C ILE A 43 3.43 -6.33 -1.78
N ARG A 44 2.74 -6.44 -2.91
CA ARG A 44 1.30 -6.61 -3.01
C ARG A 44 0.97 -8.07 -3.32
N THR A 45 0.40 -8.76 -2.35
CA THR A 45 -0.19 -10.10 -2.57
C THR A 45 -1.69 -9.93 -2.84
N ILE A 46 -2.14 -10.25 -4.05
CA ILE A 46 -3.56 -10.31 -4.40
C ILE A 46 -4.16 -11.56 -3.76
N THR A 47 -5.15 -11.35 -2.90
CA THR A 47 -5.80 -12.41 -2.12
C THR A 47 -7.15 -12.75 -2.72
N LEU A 48 -7.19 -13.80 -3.52
CA LEU A 48 -8.44 -14.26 -4.11
C LEU A 48 -9.26 -15.06 -3.10
N GLY A 49 -10.57 -14.86 -3.10
CA GLY A 49 -11.50 -15.47 -2.14
C GLY A 49 -11.72 -14.61 -0.90
N GLU A 50 -11.86 -15.26 0.24
CA GLU A 50 -12.17 -14.61 1.52
C GLU A 50 -10.94 -14.58 2.42
N ASP A 51 -10.76 -13.49 3.18
CA ASP A 51 -9.73 -13.35 4.19
C ASP A 51 -10.30 -12.59 5.42
N VAL A 52 -9.53 -12.50 6.49
CA VAL A 52 -9.87 -11.69 7.68
C VAL A 52 -9.87 -10.19 7.38
N TYR A 53 -9.25 -9.79 6.27
CA TYR A 53 -9.27 -8.44 5.73
C TYR A 53 -10.16 -8.37 4.48
N PRO A 54 -10.71 -7.19 4.14
CA PRO A 54 -11.52 -7.03 2.93
C PRO A 54 -10.71 -7.35 1.66
N THR A 55 -11.28 -8.19 0.79
CA THR A 55 -10.66 -8.70 -0.45
C THR A 55 -11.45 -8.32 -1.70
N GLU A 56 -12.37 -7.35 -1.61
CA GLU A 56 -13.25 -6.99 -2.72
C GLU A 56 -12.43 -6.55 -3.95
N GLN A 57 -11.47 -5.65 -3.75
CA GLN A 57 -10.58 -5.20 -4.83
C GLN A 57 -9.74 -6.35 -5.40
N ASP A 58 -9.23 -7.24 -4.54
CA ASP A 58 -8.43 -8.39 -4.94
C ASP A 58 -9.23 -9.34 -5.83
N ASN A 59 -10.47 -9.62 -5.46
CA ASN A 59 -11.41 -10.44 -6.24
C ASN A 59 -11.83 -9.79 -7.56
N GLU A 60 -11.71 -8.46 -7.67
CA GLU A 60 -11.88 -7.71 -8.91
C GLU A 60 -10.56 -7.55 -9.70
N TYR A 61 -9.48 -8.20 -9.24
CA TYR A 61 -8.13 -8.12 -9.82
C TYR A 61 -7.56 -6.69 -9.83
N ARG A 62 -7.94 -5.89 -8.84
CA ARG A 62 -7.52 -4.49 -8.69
C ARG A 62 -6.51 -4.29 -7.57
N MET A 63 -5.62 -3.35 -7.77
CA MET A 63 -4.74 -2.82 -6.74
C MET A 63 -4.48 -1.33 -6.99
N GLN A 64 -3.81 -0.67 -6.04
CA GLN A 64 -3.48 0.75 -6.17
C GLN A 64 -1.99 0.96 -5.93
N ILE A 65 -1.40 1.80 -6.79
CA ILE A 65 -0.10 2.42 -6.53
C ILE A 65 -0.38 3.78 -5.87
N ILE A 66 0.22 4.03 -4.71
CA ILE A 66 -0.14 5.15 -3.85
C ILE A 66 1.07 6.07 -3.64
N ALA A 67 0.96 7.30 -4.15
CA ALA A 67 1.83 8.39 -3.77
C ALA A 67 1.22 9.14 -2.57
N THR A 68 2.08 9.71 -1.73
CA THR A 68 1.74 10.34 -0.46
C THR A 68 2.19 11.78 -0.42
N LEU A 69 1.31 12.67 0.03
CA LEU A 69 1.59 14.07 0.29
C LEU A 69 2.03 14.23 1.76
N GLY A 70 3.22 14.80 1.95
CA GLY A 70 3.80 15.13 3.24
C GLY A 70 4.04 16.64 3.39
N GLY A 71 4.39 17.05 4.62
CA GLY A 71 4.61 18.46 4.96
C GLY A 71 3.34 19.29 5.11
N VAL A 72 2.16 18.65 5.08
CA VAL A 72 0.87 19.30 5.35
C VAL A 72 0.33 18.86 6.72
N TRP A 73 -0.27 19.79 7.44
CA TRP A 73 -1.13 19.46 8.58
C TRP A 73 -2.46 18.88 8.08
N SER A 74 -3.02 19.53 7.06
CA SER A 74 -4.20 19.05 6.34
C SER A 74 -4.12 19.40 4.87
N ASN A 75 -4.63 18.52 4.00
CA ASN A 75 -4.66 18.80 2.56
C ASN A 75 -5.77 19.83 2.22
N ARG A 76 -5.48 21.13 2.34
CA ARG A 76 -6.49 22.19 2.18
C ARG A 76 -6.87 22.51 0.73
N LYS A 77 -6.16 21.98 -0.27
CA LYS A 77 -6.38 22.21 -1.70
C LYS A 77 -6.13 20.94 -2.51
N GLU A 78 -6.72 20.82 -3.69
CA GLU A 78 -6.36 19.74 -4.59
C GLU A 78 -4.90 19.89 -5.06
N ARG A 79 -4.19 18.76 -5.19
CA ARG A 79 -2.83 18.68 -5.72
C ARG A 79 -2.75 17.56 -6.75
N THR A 80 -1.75 17.63 -7.62
CA THR A 80 -1.53 16.61 -8.65
C THR A 80 -0.07 16.19 -8.71
N ALA A 81 0.16 14.96 -9.15
CA ALA A 81 1.48 14.45 -9.51
C ALA A 81 1.39 13.56 -10.74
N GLN A 82 2.51 13.39 -11.45
CA GLN A 82 2.64 12.44 -12.54
C GLN A 82 3.46 11.25 -12.06
N ILE A 83 2.86 10.07 -12.07
CA ILE A 83 3.52 8.78 -11.89
C ILE A 83 3.73 8.16 -13.27
N VAL A 84 4.97 7.77 -13.56
CA VAL A 84 5.33 7.07 -14.80
C VAL A 84 5.85 5.68 -14.49
N ILE A 85 5.59 4.73 -15.39
CA ILE A 85 6.26 3.42 -15.38
C ILE A 85 7.71 3.61 -15.86
N ASP A 86 8.68 3.18 -15.06
CA ASP A 86 10.11 3.35 -15.33
C ASP A 86 10.85 2.01 -15.23
N GLU A 87 10.79 1.21 -16.30
CA GLU A 87 11.42 -0.13 -16.38
C GLU A 87 12.95 -0.08 -16.19
N SER A 88 13.57 1.09 -16.38
CA SER A 88 15.01 1.25 -16.17
C SER A 88 15.42 1.00 -14.71
N LEU A 89 14.50 1.18 -13.76
CA LEU A 89 14.70 0.85 -12.33
C LEU A 89 14.97 -0.64 -12.10
N CYS A 90 14.56 -1.52 -13.01
CA CYS A 90 14.83 -2.96 -12.91
C CYS A 90 16.20 -3.35 -13.50
N THR A 91 16.93 -2.42 -14.12
CA THR A 91 18.24 -2.70 -14.75
C THR A 91 19.28 -3.05 -13.68
N ASN A 92 19.82 -4.27 -13.74
CA ASN A 92 20.76 -4.80 -12.75
C ASN A 92 20.23 -4.74 -11.30
N ALA A 93 18.91 -4.87 -11.13
CA ALA A 93 18.26 -4.96 -9.83
C ALA A 93 17.99 -6.43 -9.47
N TYR A 94 18.23 -6.79 -8.20
CA TYR A 94 18.13 -8.18 -7.74
C TYR A 94 17.42 -8.24 -6.38
N PHE A 95 16.69 -9.32 -6.16
CA PHE A 95 16.21 -9.70 -4.83
C PHE A 95 17.38 -10.18 -3.96
N ASP A 96 17.18 -10.22 -2.64
CA ASP A 96 18.19 -10.69 -1.68
C ASP A 96 18.67 -12.13 -1.95
N ASN A 97 17.83 -12.95 -2.59
CA ASN A 97 18.16 -14.31 -3.00
C ASN A 97 18.96 -14.39 -4.31
N GLY A 98 19.34 -13.25 -4.90
CA GLY A 98 20.12 -13.15 -6.14
C GLY A 98 19.30 -13.32 -7.43
N LYS A 99 17.99 -13.57 -7.37
CA LYS A 99 17.13 -13.57 -8.57
C LYS A 99 17.01 -12.14 -9.11
N PRO A 100 17.04 -11.94 -10.44
CA PRO A 100 16.82 -10.62 -11.03
C PRO A 100 15.38 -10.16 -10.78
N ILE A 101 15.21 -8.86 -10.56
CA ILE A 101 13.91 -8.21 -10.52
C ILE A 101 13.47 -7.93 -11.96
N LEU A 102 12.30 -8.46 -12.35
CA LEU A 102 11.80 -8.30 -13.72
C LEU A 102 10.68 -7.25 -13.78
N PRO A 103 10.70 -6.32 -14.74
CA PRO A 103 9.54 -5.47 -14.97
C PRO A 103 8.35 -6.34 -15.40
N MET A 104 7.17 -6.04 -14.87
CA MET A 104 5.94 -6.75 -15.21
C MET A 104 5.60 -6.52 -16.69
N PRO A 105 5.29 -7.58 -17.46
CA PRO A 105 4.84 -7.46 -18.84
C PRO A 105 3.65 -6.51 -18.98
N LYS A 106 3.63 -5.71 -20.05
CA LYS A 106 2.63 -4.65 -20.24
C LYS A 106 1.22 -5.20 -20.43
N GLU A 107 1.10 -6.42 -20.93
CA GLU A 107 -0.17 -7.11 -21.10
C GLU A 107 -0.75 -7.67 -19.78
N TYR A 108 0.01 -7.66 -18.68
CA TYR A 108 -0.44 -8.19 -17.38
C TYR A 108 -1.28 -7.19 -16.59
N TYR A 109 -1.27 -5.92 -16.98
CA TYR A 109 -2.02 -4.89 -16.28
C TYR A 109 -2.39 -3.71 -17.19
N THR A 110 -3.44 -3.00 -16.80
CA THR A 110 -3.73 -1.65 -17.26
C THR A 110 -3.79 -0.71 -16.06
N TYR A 111 -3.74 0.59 -16.28
CA TYR A 111 -3.79 1.58 -15.21
C TYR A 111 -4.65 2.78 -15.59
N SER A 112 -5.20 3.48 -14.60
CA SER A 112 -6.21 4.53 -14.82
C SER A 112 -5.67 5.79 -15.50
N SER A 113 -4.56 6.35 -14.99
CA SER A 113 -3.93 7.57 -15.50
C SER A 113 -2.52 7.72 -14.91
N GLU A 114 -1.60 8.32 -15.68
CA GLU A 114 -0.29 8.75 -15.15
C GLU A 114 -0.41 9.95 -14.22
N GLN A 115 -1.41 10.81 -14.44
CA GLN A 115 -1.69 11.92 -13.53
C GLN A 115 -2.57 11.42 -12.38
N VAL A 116 -2.06 11.51 -11.16
CA VAL A 116 -2.79 11.24 -9.93
C VAL A 116 -3.21 12.54 -9.25
N VAL A 117 -4.39 12.50 -8.65
CA VAL A 117 -5.00 13.62 -7.93
C VAL A 117 -4.99 13.31 -6.44
N PHE A 118 -4.67 14.33 -5.64
CA PHE A 118 -4.78 14.34 -4.18
C PHE A 118 -5.94 15.28 -3.82
N PRO A 119 -7.16 14.74 -3.65
CA PRO A 119 -8.35 15.54 -3.37
C PRO A 119 -8.18 16.34 -2.07
N LYS A 120 -8.82 17.50 -1.97
CA LYS A 120 -8.89 18.25 -0.71
C LYS A 120 -9.36 17.33 0.43
N GLY A 121 -8.63 17.30 1.52
CA GLY A 121 -8.86 16.45 2.69
C GLY A 121 -8.17 15.09 2.65
N ASP A 122 -7.59 14.68 1.51
CA ASP A 122 -6.88 13.41 1.36
C ASP A 122 -5.39 13.66 1.02
N ILE A 123 -4.50 12.85 1.59
CA ILE A 123 -3.06 12.93 1.36
C ILE A 123 -2.57 11.85 0.40
N TYR A 124 -3.47 11.05 -0.18
CA TYR A 124 -3.14 9.96 -1.08
C TYR A 124 -3.53 10.26 -2.52
N GLY A 125 -2.55 10.17 -3.41
CA GLY A 125 -2.74 10.15 -4.86
C GLY A 125 -2.66 8.71 -5.34
N ARG A 126 -3.72 8.24 -5.99
CA ARG A 126 -3.90 6.82 -6.34
C ARG A 126 -3.88 6.64 -7.85
N MET A 127 -3.04 5.73 -8.31
CA MET A 127 -3.09 5.14 -9.65
C MET A 127 -3.70 3.75 -9.50
N ASP A 128 -4.92 3.57 -10.02
CA ASP A 128 -5.59 2.28 -10.01
C ASP A 128 -4.97 1.37 -11.06
N ILE A 129 -4.68 0.14 -10.67
CA ILE A 129 -4.13 -0.90 -11.53
C ILE A 129 -5.18 -2.01 -11.64
N GLN A 130 -5.47 -2.41 -12.87
CA GLN A 130 -6.30 -3.56 -13.20
C GLN A 130 -5.41 -4.66 -13.76
N LEU A 131 -5.25 -5.76 -13.02
CA LEU A 131 -4.54 -6.95 -13.49
C LEU A 131 -5.42 -7.70 -14.50
N THR A 132 -4.77 -8.36 -15.45
CA THR A 132 -5.41 -9.16 -16.49
C THR A 132 -5.25 -10.65 -16.22
N ASP A 133 -6.02 -11.49 -16.90
CA ASP A 133 -5.86 -12.95 -16.81
C ASP A 133 -4.45 -13.42 -17.20
N ALA A 134 -3.72 -12.67 -18.03
CA ALA A 134 -2.35 -13.01 -18.41
C ALA A 134 -1.40 -13.04 -17.20
N PHE A 135 -1.61 -12.16 -16.21
CA PHE A 135 -0.89 -12.20 -14.95
C PHE A 135 -1.15 -13.51 -14.18
N PHE A 136 -2.42 -13.89 -14.01
CA PHE A 136 -2.78 -15.07 -13.23
C PHE A 136 -2.44 -16.40 -13.93
N ASN A 137 -2.34 -16.39 -15.26
CA ASN A 137 -2.01 -17.56 -16.06
C ASN A 137 -0.50 -17.83 -16.20
N ASP A 138 0.37 -16.90 -15.77
CA ASP A 138 1.81 -17.12 -15.75
C ASP A 138 2.22 -17.94 -14.51
N PRO A 139 2.88 -19.10 -14.67
CA PRO A 139 3.31 -19.94 -13.55
C PRO A 139 4.34 -19.28 -12.62
N LEU A 140 4.96 -18.16 -13.01
CA LEU A 140 5.93 -17.42 -12.18
C LEU A 140 5.31 -16.38 -11.25
N THR A 141 4.03 -16.03 -11.41
CA THR A 141 3.37 -14.97 -10.61
C THR A 141 2.95 -15.37 -9.19
N PRO A 142 2.75 -16.67 -8.86
CA PRO A 142 2.70 -17.09 -7.45
C PRO A 142 4.04 -16.90 -6.71
N GLU A 143 5.16 -16.81 -7.43
CA GLU A 143 6.44 -16.37 -6.87
C GLU A 143 6.59 -14.85 -6.99
N LEU A 144 7.35 -14.25 -6.06
CA LEU A 144 7.72 -12.83 -6.15
C LEU A 144 8.76 -12.65 -7.28
N THR A 145 8.27 -12.44 -8.50
CA THR A 145 9.08 -12.35 -9.72
C THR A 145 9.00 -10.99 -10.38
N TYR A 146 7.78 -10.49 -10.62
CA TYR A 146 7.53 -9.28 -11.38
C TYR A 146 7.23 -8.08 -10.49
N VAL A 147 7.71 -6.91 -10.92
CA VAL A 147 7.41 -5.63 -10.29
C VAL A 147 6.75 -4.68 -11.26
N ILE A 148 5.88 -3.80 -10.78
CA ILE A 148 5.49 -2.58 -11.51
C ILE A 148 6.42 -1.45 -11.03
N PRO A 149 7.45 -1.08 -11.82
CA PRO A 149 8.41 -0.06 -11.40
C PRO A 149 7.86 1.32 -11.74
N VAL A 150 7.73 2.19 -10.74
CA VAL A 150 7.15 3.53 -10.89
C VAL A 150 8.06 4.62 -10.35
N ARG A 151 7.93 5.81 -10.94
CA ARG A 151 8.61 7.02 -10.50
C ARG A 151 7.71 8.26 -10.61
N LEU A 152 7.88 9.20 -9.69
CA LEU A 152 7.31 10.54 -9.80
C LEU A 152 8.11 11.34 -10.84
N ALA A 153 7.46 11.74 -11.92
CA ALA A 153 8.05 12.55 -12.97
C ALA A 153 7.86 14.06 -12.70
N GLN A 154 6.68 14.44 -12.21
CA GLN A 154 6.29 15.82 -11.95
C GLN A 154 5.33 15.89 -10.76
N ALA A 155 5.26 17.03 -10.09
CA ALA A 155 4.33 17.27 -8.99
C ALA A 155 3.97 18.76 -8.92
N ALA A 156 2.77 19.05 -8.42
CA ALA A 156 2.32 20.42 -8.14
C ALA A 156 3.08 21.04 -6.95
N ASP A 157 3.53 20.20 -6.01
CA ASP A 157 4.48 20.55 -4.96
C ASP A 157 5.85 19.89 -5.25
N SER A 158 6.77 19.91 -4.29
CA SER A 158 8.09 19.26 -4.47
C SER A 158 8.00 17.74 -4.52
N ILE A 159 8.99 17.08 -5.11
CA ILE A 159 9.19 15.63 -5.04
C ILE A 159 10.33 15.35 -4.07
N LEU A 160 10.19 14.32 -3.23
CA LEU A 160 11.25 13.86 -2.34
C LEU A 160 12.33 13.07 -3.12
N ALA A 161 13.06 13.77 -3.99
CA ALA A 161 14.02 13.21 -4.95
C ALA A 161 15.39 12.85 -4.37
N GLY A 162 15.57 12.98 -3.05
CA GLY A 162 16.83 12.70 -2.37
C GLY A 162 17.92 13.73 -2.64
N LYS A 163 19.12 13.46 -2.10
CA LYS A 163 20.32 14.27 -2.30
C LYS A 163 21.49 13.37 -2.71
N PRO A 164 21.98 13.46 -3.95
CA PRO A 164 23.02 12.57 -4.44
C PRO A 164 24.41 12.97 -3.96
N LYS A 165 25.31 11.99 -3.88
CA LYS A 165 26.76 12.14 -3.63
C LYS A 165 27.59 12.11 -4.91
N VAL A 166 26.99 11.65 -6.01
CA VAL A 166 27.64 11.46 -7.33
C VAL A 166 26.79 12.08 -8.43
N GLU A 167 27.37 12.35 -9.61
CA GLU A 167 26.67 13.02 -10.72
C GLU A 167 25.56 12.18 -11.35
N SER A 168 25.73 10.86 -11.42
CA SER A 168 24.76 9.92 -12.01
C SER A 168 24.41 8.82 -11.00
N PRO A 169 23.60 9.14 -9.98
CA PRO A 169 23.29 8.22 -8.89
C PRO A 169 22.34 7.11 -9.36
N ASN A 170 22.58 5.87 -8.93
CA ASN A 170 21.59 4.81 -9.06
C ASN A 170 20.63 4.88 -7.87
N ARG A 171 19.31 5.00 -8.12
CA ARG A 171 18.27 5.07 -7.07
C ARG A 171 18.31 3.89 -6.09
N LEU A 172 18.68 2.70 -6.57
CA LEU A 172 18.75 1.49 -5.75
C LEU A 172 20.09 1.34 -5.02
N ASN A 173 21.11 2.11 -5.38
CA ASN A 173 22.40 2.07 -4.72
C ASN A 173 22.47 3.11 -3.60
N VAL A 174 22.22 2.66 -2.37
CA VAL A 174 22.25 3.51 -1.16
C VAL A 174 23.55 4.32 -1.03
N ALA A 175 24.68 3.82 -1.50
CA ALA A 175 25.96 4.51 -1.40
C ALA A 175 26.03 5.81 -2.21
N ASP A 176 25.20 5.93 -3.26
CA ASP A 176 25.17 7.11 -4.14
C ASP A 176 24.43 8.31 -3.51
N TRP A 177 23.84 8.15 -2.33
CA TRP A 177 22.93 9.14 -1.74
C TRP A 177 23.36 9.58 -0.33
N ASP A 178 23.28 10.88 -0.08
CA ASP A 178 23.37 11.50 1.25
C ASP A 178 21.99 11.47 1.94
N VAL A 179 20.95 11.74 1.16
CA VAL A 179 19.54 11.56 1.55
C VAL A 179 18.89 10.67 0.50
N LEU A 180 18.29 9.56 0.95
CA LEU A 180 17.67 8.60 0.04
C LEU A 180 16.49 9.21 -0.71
N PRO A 181 16.34 8.91 -2.02
CA PRO A 181 15.20 9.33 -2.79
C PRO A 181 13.97 8.49 -2.40
N LYS A 182 12.81 9.14 -2.33
CA LYS A 182 11.49 8.48 -2.21
C LYS A 182 10.60 8.81 -3.41
N ASP A 183 11.22 9.14 -4.53
CA ASP A 183 10.54 9.46 -5.79
C ASP A 183 10.16 8.23 -6.61
N TYR A 184 10.52 7.03 -6.16
CA TYR A 184 10.27 5.77 -6.87
C TYR A 184 9.70 4.68 -5.96
N ALA A 185 9.10 3.66 -6.58
CA ALA A 185 8.75 2.40 -5.95
C ALA A 185 8.82 1.23 -6.94
N LEU A 186 9.26 0.07 -6.47
CA LEU A 186 9.22 -1.22 -7.15
C LEU A 186 8.11 -2.05 -6.50
N TYR A 187 6.88 -1.97 -7.04
CA TYR A 187 5.75 -2.73 -6.51
C TYR A 187 5.86 -4.19 -6.94
N GLY A 188 6.37 -5.06 -6.08
CA GLY A 188 6.34 -6.50 -6.30
C GLY A 188 4.92 -7.03 -6.20
N VAL A 189 4.45 -7.72 -7.23
CA VAL A 189 3.07 -8.23 -7.27
C VAL A 189 3.08 -9.74 -7.36
N THR A 190 2.33 -10.37 -6.47
CA THR A 190 2.09 -11.82 -6.44
C THR A 190 0.63 -12.08 -6.06
N TYR A 191 0.18 -13.32 -6.08
CA TYR A 191 -1.18 -13.66 -5.66
C TYR A 191 -1.23 -15.00 -4.94
N LYS A 192 -2.25 -15.15 -4.10
CA LYS A 192 -2.67 -16.43 -3.53
C LYS A 192 -4.07 -16.75 -4.04
N ASN A 193 -4.28 -18.00 -4.45
CA ASN A 193 -5.60 -18.45 -4.90
C ASN A 193 -6.53 -18.73 -3.70
N LYS A 194 -7.82 -18.90 -3.95
CA LYS A 194 -8.86 -19.13 -2.93
C LYS A 194 -8.69 -20.38 -2.05
N TYR A 195 -7.78 -21.28 -2.40
CA TYR A 195 -7.52 -22.52 -1.67
C TYR A 195 -6.14 -22.52 -1.01
N GLU A 196 -5.33 -21.51 -1.28
CA GLU A 196 -4.03 -21.36 -0.67
C GLU A 196 -4.17 -20.92 0.79
N GLY A 197 -3.50 -21.62 1.69
CA GLY A 197 -3.60 -21.36 3.11
C GLY A 197 -2.92 -22.42 3.96
N VAL A 198 -3.02 -22.23 5.27
CA VAL A 198 -2.57 -23.20 6.26
C VAL A 198 -3.77 -24.04 6.69
N TRP A 199 -3.70 -25.34 6.43
CA TRP A 199 -4.80 -26.27 6.68
C TRP A 199 -4.42 -27.28 7.76
N LEU A 200 -5.31 -27.48 8.72
CA LEU A 200 -5.22 -28.56 9.70
C LEU A 200 -5.77 -29.85 9.06
N SER A 201 -5.00 -30.94 9.05
CA SER A 201 -5.35 -32.18 8.34
C SER A 201 -5.60 -33.33 9.29
N ARG A 202 -6.80 -33.91 9.23
CA ARG A 202 -7.13 -35.16 9.94
C ARG A 202 -7.81 -36.14 9.00
N GLY A 203 -7.61 -37.44 9.25
CA GLY A 203 -8.20 -38.47 8.42
C GLY A 203 -7.79 -39.87 8.84
N THR A 204 -8.31 -40.86 8.11
CA THR A 204 -7.95 -42.27 8.27
C THR A 204 -7.45 -42.79 6.93
N ASP A 205 -6.22 -43.26 6.89
CA ASP A 205 -5.59 -43.77 5.68
C ASP A 205 -5.66 -45.31 5.70
N GLN A 206 -6.14 -45.90 4.60
CA GLN A 206 -6.05 -47.34 4.35
C GLN A 206 -4.79 -47.60 3.54
N LEU A 207 -3.83 -48.29 4.14
CA LEU A 207 -2.51 -48.49 3.57
C LEU A 207 -2.37 -49.93 3.08
N ASP A 208 -1.84 -50.09 1.88
CA ASP A 208 -1.32 -51.35 1.37
C ASP A 208 0.16 -51.13 1.06
N ILE A 209 1.04 -51.74 1.85
CA ILE A 209 2.49 -51.66 1.66
C ILE A 209 2.99 -53.06 1.35
N ASN A 210 3.19 -53.33 0.06
CA ASN A 210 3.65 -54.62 -0.48
C ASN A 210 2.76 -55.82 -0.08
N GLY A 211 1.43 -55.64 -0.07
CA GLY A 211 0.46 -56.68 0.28
C GLY A 211 0.15 -56.78 1.77
N ASN A 212 0.83 -55.99 2.62
CA ASN A 212 0.47 -55.86 4.03
C ASN A 212 -0.48 -54.69 4.21
N THR A 213 -1.73 -54.99 4.51
CA THR A 213 -2.76 -53.98 4.73
C THR A 213 -2.77 -53.50 6.18
N SER A 214 -2.90 -52.20 6.38
CA SER A 214 -3.03 -51.58 7.71
C SER A 214 -3.85 -50.30 7.64
N THR A 215 -4.32 -49.84 8.80
CA THR A 215 -5.08 -48.59 8.92
C THR A 215 -4.29 -47.60 9.79
N LEU A 216 -4.08 -46.39 9.28
CA LEU A 216 -3.47 -45.29 10.03
C LEU A 216 -4.55 -44.25 10.35
N ASN A 217 -4.76 -43.98 11.65
CA ASN A 217 -5.73 -42.98 12.10
C ASN A 217 -5.01 -41.70 12.56
N ARG A 218 -5.22 -40.58 11.86
CA ARG A 218 -4.65 -39.25 12.12
C ARG A 218 -5.68 -38.28 12.71
N ASN A 219 -6.59 -38.76 13.56
CA ASN A 219 -7.61 -37.93 14.20
C ASN A 219 -7.22 -37.57 15.65
N PRO A 220 -6.59 -36.41 15.91
CA PRO A 220 -6.31 -35.96 17.28
C PRO A 220 -7.59 -35.55 18.01
N GLN A 221 -7.55 -35.58 19.35
CA GLN A 221 -8.69 -35.17 20.18
C GLN A 221 -9.07 -33.69 19.99
N ASN A 222 -8.06 -32.84 19.78
CA ASN A 222 -8.21 -31.40 19.58
C ASN A 222 -7.75 -31.05 18.16
N ILE A 223 -8.53 -30.23 17.44
CA ILE A 223 -8.25 -29.91 16.03
C ILE A 223 -6.96 -29.12 15.85
N GLU A 224 -6.59 -28.32 16.86
CA GLU A 224 -5.38 -27.51 16.91
C GLU A 224 -4.09 -28.35 16.99
N LYS A 225 -4.22 -29.66 17.19
CA LYS A 225 -3.13 -30.63 17.20
C LYS A 225 -3.05 -31.48 15.92
N ALA A 226 -3.88 -31.18 14.92
CA ALA A 226 -3.88 -31.84 13.62
C ALA A 226 -2.81 -31.28 12.69
#